data_AF-A0A822V2X5-F1
#
_entry.id   AF-A0A822V2X5-F1
#
_cell.length_a   1.000
_cell.length_b   1.000
_cell.length_c   1.000
_cell.angle_alpha   90.00
_cell.angle_beta   90.00
_cell.angle_gamma   90.00
#
_symmetry.space_group_name_H-M   'P 1'
#
loop_
_entity.id
_entity.type
_entity.pdbx_description
1 polymer ?
#
loop_
_entity_poly.entity_id
_entity_poly.type
_entity_poly.pdbx_seq_one_letter_code
_entity_poly.pdbx_strand_id
1 'polypeptide(L)'
;MHAAQAEITDWARSEGGLMRVASLAMDADGVVRGVLQIEPKDGWITYWREPGEAGIPPQITPDPASGVALTTMAYPVPKLIENGDITDIGYDHAVSLPFQLKAADPAASGKIDLTAFIGVCQNICIPFEAKFSIDRGNAGDDDSEERRLLEEARETLPEAASDDFKVIDFHITPDKTMLGVQLQLPENAPKETEIFIAGPSGFAYYEPQNLVRDKRKLSFYMNIKGLPKTYQVQGNSWPILVKSGDRAMETMLNFPKP
;
A
#
# COMPACT_ATOMS: atom_id res chain seq x y z
N MET A 1 14.98 -7.34 34.91
CA MET A 1 14.21 -6.30 34.21
C MET A 1 14.87 -6.14 32.87
N HIS A 2 14.31 -6.69 31.80
CA HIS A 2 14.80 -6.44 30.44
C HIS A 2 14.24 -5.09 30.03
N ALA A 3 15.10 -4.15 29.66
CA ALA A 3 14.67 -2.93 28.99
C ALA A 3 14.06 -3.35 27.64
N ALA A 4 12.86 -2.84 27.37
CA ALA A 4 12.24 -2.92 26.06
C ALA A 4 13.11 -2.16 25.04
N GLN A 5 13.15 -2.59 23.78
CA GLN A 5 13.99 -2.00 22.72
C GLN A 5 13.16 -1.83 21.45
N ALA A 6 13.52 -0.89 20.57
CA ALA A 6 13.16 -1.00 19.16
C ALA A 6 13.62 -2.36 18.63
N GLU A 7 12.79 -2.95 17.79
CA GLU A 7 12.91 -4.37 17.46
C GLU A 7 12.89 -4.55 15.95
N ILE A 8 14.00 -5.07 15.43
CA ILE A 8 14.08 -5.71 14.13
C ILE A 8 13.98 -7.21 14.38
N THR A 9 12.89 -7.81 13.94
CA THR A 9 12.70 -9.25 14.11
C THR A 9 13.66 -10.04 13.21
N ASP A 10 13.89 -11.29 13.56
CA ASP A 10 14.51 -12.23 12.63
C ASP A 10 13.69 -12.36 11.33
N TRP A 11 14.36 -12.72 10.26
CA TRP A 11 13.71 -13.04 8.99
C TRP A 11 12.91 -14.33 9.08
N ALA A 12 11.60 -14.23 8.88
CA ALA A 12 10.78 -15.38 8.52
C ALA A 12 11.11 -15.78 7.07
N ARG A 13 11.09 -17.08 6.78
CA ARG A 13 11.50 -17.64 5.48
C ARG A 13 10.40 -18.48 4.88
N SER A 14 10.22 -18.35 3.57
CA SER A 14 9.39 -19.24 2.74
C SER A 14 10.17 -19.73 1.52
N GLU A 15 9.50 -20.49 0.66
CA GLU A 15 10.05 -20.87 -0.63
C GLU A 15 10.27 -19.65 -1.55
N GLY A 16 9.36 -18.67 -1.53
CA GLY A 16 9.38 -17.54 -2.47
C GLY A 16 10.08 -16.28 -1.98
N GLY A 17 10.46 -16.20 -0.70
CA GLY A 17 11.11 -15.01 -0.17
C GLY A 17 11.25 -14.99 1.34
N LEU A 18 11.61 -13.81 1.86
CA LEU A 18 11.78 -13.51 3.27
C LEU A 18 10.83 -12.39 3.67
N MET A 19 10.39 -12.36 4.92
CA MET A 19 9.78 -11.16 5.50
C MET A 19 10.15 -10.97 6.96
N ARG A 20 10.21 -9.72 7.42
CA ARG A 20 10.45 -9.36 8.82
C ARG A 20 9.76 -8.05 9.16
N VAL A 21 9.64 -7.76 10.45
CA VAL A 21 9.14 -6.49 10.96
C VAL A 21 10.27 -5.71 11.61
N ALA A 22 10.31 -4.40 11.37
CA ALA A 22 11.05 -3.47 12.21
C ALA A 22 10.08 -2.42 12.78
N SER A 23 10.24 -2.03 14.04
CA SER A 23 9.37 -1.04 14.67
C SER A 23 10.10 -0.12 15.64
N LEU A 24 9.67 1.14 15.67
CA LEU A 24 10.04 2.09 16.70
C LEU A 24 9.32 1.78 18.01
N ALA A 25 9.88 2.30 19.11
CA ALA A 25 9.14 2.39 20.36
C ALA A 25 7.83 3.19 20.19
N MET A 26 6.84 2.84 21.01
CA MET A 26 5.55 3.51 21.09
C MET A 26 5.76 4.97 21.52
N ASP A 27 5.16 5.89 20.78
CA ASP A 27 5.20 7.31 21.13
C ASP A 27 4.24 7.66 22.27
N ALA A 28 4.31 8.91 22.75
CA ALA A 28 3.46 9.40 23.84
C ALA A 28 1.96 9.39 23.51
N ASP A 29 1.61 9.34 22.23
CA ASP A 29 0.23 9.22 21.78
C ASP A 29 -0.22 7.75 21.73
N GLY A 30 0.64 6.78 22.04
CA GLY A 30 0.33 5.36 21.95
C GLY A 30 0.38 4.82 20.52
N VAL A 31 1.17 5.43 19.63
CA VAL A 31 1.36 4.97 18.25
C VAL A 31 2.69 4.23 18.13
N VAL A 32 2.63 3.01 17.60
CA VAL A 32 3.81 2.25 17.16
C VAL A 32 3.91 2.37 15.66
N ARG A 33 5.06 2.85 15.17
CA ARG A 33 5.35 2.93 13.74
C ARG A 33 6.29 1.79 13.39
N GLY A 34 5.96 1.04 12.35
CA GLY A 34 6.79 -0.06 11.89
C GLY A 34 6.81 -0.18 10.38
N VAL A 35 7.57 -1.16 9.92
CA VAL A 35 7.70 -1.52 8.51
C VAL A 35 7.71 -3.03 8.39
N LEU A 36 6.89 -3.56 7.48
CA LEU A 36 6.99 -4.95 7.03
C LEU A 36 7.93 -4.96 5.82
N GLN A 37 9.12 -5.55 6.00
CA GLN A 37 10.07 -5.75 4.91
C GLN A 37 9.81 -7.10 4.27
N ILE A 38 9.76 -7.13 2.94
CA ILE A 38 9.55 -8.33 2.14
C ILE A 38 10.66 -8.39 1.09
N GLU A 39 11.34 -9.53 1.01
CA GLU A 39 12.38 -9.80 0.02
C GLU A 39 11.97 -11.02 -0.81
N PRO A 40 11.28 -10.82 -1.95
CA PRO A 40 11.09 -11.89 -2.93
C PRO A 40 12.44 -12.40 -3.42
N LYS A 41 12.55 -13.71 -3.68
CA LYS A 41 13.71 -14.26 -4.39
C LYS A 41 13.73 -13.77 -5.84
N ASP A 42 14.89 -13.87 -6.48
CA ASP A 42 15.01 -13.59 -7.91
C ASP A 42 14.00 -14.41 -8.72
N GLY A 43 13.22 -13.72 -9.57
CA GLY A 43 12.15 -14.31 -10.37
C GLY A 43 10.84 -14.58 -9.61
N TRP A 44 10.73 -14.14 -8.35
CA TRP A 44 9.49 -14.12 -7.58
C TRP A 44 8.99 -12.69 -7.39
N ILE A 45 7.69 -12.56 -7.15
CA ILE A 45 7.04 -11.28 -6.88
C ILE A 45 6.25 -11.34 -5.57
N THR A 46 6.00 -10.17 -4.98
CA THR A 46 4.95 -9.96 -3.97
C THR A 46 4.03 -8.82 -4.43
N TYR A 47 2.98 -8.54 -3.66
CA TYR A 47 1.82 -7.84 -4.18
C TYR A 47 1.59 -6.44 -3.60
N TRP A 48 0.98 -5.59 -4.41
CA TRP A 48 0.38 -4.33 -3.97
C TRP A 48 -0.92 -4.58 -3.21
N ARG A 49 -1.51 -3.51 -2.66
CA ARG A 49 -2.76 -3.58 -1.87
C ARG A 49 -3.94 -4.19 -2.61
N GLU A 50 -4.04 -3.91 -3.92
CA GLU A 50 -5.01 -4.52 -4.82
C GLU A 50 -4.22 -5.21 -5.93
N PRO A 51 -4.00 -6.54 -5.84
CA PRO A 51 -2.99 -7.23 -6.64
C PRO A 51 -3.42 -7.51 -8.09
N GLY A 52 -4.68 -7.26 -8.45
CA GLY A 52 -5.30 -7.81 -9.64
C GLY A 52 -6.06 -9.09 -9.34
N GLU A 53 -6.34 -9.90 -10.37
CA GLU A 53 -7.27 -11.03 -10.26
C GLU A 53 -6.75 -12.23 -9.46
N ALA A 54 -5.44 -12.48 -9.47
CA ALA A 54 -4.86 -13.73 -8.99
C ALA A 54 -3.93 -13.61 -7.77
N GLY A 55 -3.57 -12.38 -7.37
CA GLY A 55 -2.60 -12.19 -6.29
C GLY A 55 -3.22 -12.16 -4.89
N ILE A 56 -2.34 -12.19 -3.89
CA ILE A 56 -2.71 -12.18 -2.47
C ILE A 56 -2.14 -10.90 -1.86
N PRO A 57 -2.99 -9.92 -1.48
CA PRO A 57 -2.51 -8.67 -0.94
C PRO A 57 -1.85 -8.88 0.43
N PRO A 58 -0.84 -8.08 0.79
CA PRO A 58 -0.21 -8.16 2.10
C PRO A 58 -1.18 -7.67 3.19
N GLN A 59 -1.20 -8.37 4.32
CA GLN A 59 -2.05 -8.07 5.47
C GLN A 59 -1.24 -8.19 6.76
N ILE A 60 -1.48 -7.26 7.70
CA ILE A 60 -0.97 -7.31 9.07
C ILE A 60 -2.16 -7.36 10.02
N THR A 61 -2.20 -8.38 10.87
CA THR A 61 -3.25 -8.56 11.86
C THR A 61 -2.62 -8.59 13.26
N PRO A 62 -2.78 -7.54 14.07
CA PRO A 62 -2.40 -7.59 15.48
C PRO A 62 -3.25 -8.55 16.27
N ASP A 63 -2.64 -9.27 17.21
CA ASP A 63 -3.38 -10.09 18.17
C ASP A 63 -4.26 -9.16 19.03
N PRO A 64 -5.58 -9.41 19.12
CA PRO A 64 -6.47 -8.62 19.96
C PRO A 64 -6.03 -8.49 21.42
N ALA A 65 -5.35 -9.50 21.98
CA ALA A 65 -4.80 -9.49 23.33
C ALA A 65 -3.68 -8.46 23.51
N SER A 66 -3.05 -8.04 22.41
CA SER A 66 -2.10 -6.93 22.41
C SER A 66 -2.80 -5.57 22.58
N GLY A 67 -4.13 -5.45 22.51
CA GLY A 67 -4.80 -4.16 22.74
C GLY A 67 -4.33 -3.03 21.83
N VAL A 68 -3.91 -3.37 20.61
CA VAL A 68 -3.54 -2.43 19.55
C VAL A 68 -4.40 -2.71 18.31
N ALA A 69 -4.59 -1.70 17.48
CA ALA A 69 -5.26 -1.83 16.18
C ALA A 69 -4.37 -1.28 15.07
N LEU A 70 -4.34 -1.95 13.91
CA LEU A 70 -3.72 -1.41 12.69
C LEU A 70 -4.56 -0.22 12.21
N THR A 71 -3.95 0.96 12.12
CA THR A 71 -4.62 2.18 11.67
C THR A 71 -4.28 2.55 10.24
N THR A 72 -3.05 2.30 9.81
CA THR A 72 -2.62 2.58 8.44
C THR A 72 -1.59 1.55 7.98
N MET A 73 -1.59 1.31 6.67
CA MET A 73 -0.52 0.62 5.95
C MET A 73 -0.31 1.36 4.63
N ALA A 74 0.91 1.80 4.39
CA ALA A 74 1.30 2.54 3.20
C ALA A 74 2.05 1.60 2.24
N TYR A 75 1.95 1.92 0.95
CA TYR A 75 2.46 1.08 -0.12
C TYR A 75 3.36 1.90 -1.02
N PRO A 76 4.60 1.45 -1.27
CA PRO A 76 5.44 2.00 -2.32
C PRO A 76 4.75 1.94 -3.69
N VAL A 77 5.29 2.68 -4.64
CA VAL A 77 4.75 2.72 -6.00
C VAL A 77 4.88 1.33 -6.65
N PRO A 78 3.77 0.67 -7.04
CA PRO A 78 3.83 -0.68 -7.61
C PRO A 78 4.22 -0.66 -9.09
N LYS A 79 4.42 -1.86 -9.65
CA LYS A 79 4.54 -2.10 -11.09
C LYS A 79 3.41 -3.00 -11.58
N LEU A 80 3.10 -2.88 -12.88
CA LEU A 80 2.44 -3.95 -13.61
C LEU A 80 3.48 -5.02 -13.95
N ILE A 81 3.17 -6.27 -13.61
CA ILE A 81 4.05 -7.41 -13.84
C ILE A 81 3.29 -8.46 -14.66
N GLU A 82 3.80 -8.76 -15.84
CA GLU A 82 3.22 -9.79 -16.71
C GLU A 82 3.65 -11.18 -16.22
N ASN A 83 2.66 -12.03 -15.90
CA ASN A 83 2.87 -13.42 -15.51
C ASN A 83 1.99 -14.35 -16.37
N GLY A 84 2.51 -14.72 -17.54
CA GLY A 84 1.74 -15.45 -18.54
C GLY A 84 0.63 -14.57 -19.12
N ASP A 85 -0.62 -15.02 -19.01
CA ASP A 85 -1.80 -14.30 -19.51
C ASP A 85 -2.41 -13.33 -18.48
N ILE A 86 -1.83 -13.25 -17.28
CA ILE A 86 -2.32 -12.43 -16.17
C ILE A 86 -1.36 -11.26 -15.95
N THR A 87 -1.91 -10.08 -15.64
CA THR A 87 -1.15 -8.93 -15.18
C THR A 87 -1.36 -8.75 -13.68
N ASP A 88 -0.28 -8.88 -12.92
CA ASP A 88 -0.25 -8.65 -11.49
C ASP A 88 0.19 -7.21 -11.17
N ILE A 89 -0.24 -6.69 -10.02
CA ILE A 89 0.20 -5.38 -9.51
C ILE A 89 1.01 -5.61 -8.24
N GLY A 90 2.29 -5.27 -8.28
CA GLY A 90 3.18 -5.62 -7.17
C GLY A 90 4.64 -5.23 -7.35
N TYR A 91 5.51 -6.06 -6.76
CA TYR A 91 6.94 -5.81 -6.61
C TYR A 91 7.73 -7.08 -6.90
N ASP A 92 8.71 -6.95 -7.77
CA ASP A 92 9.71 -7.94 -8.20
C ASP A 92 11.06 -7.78 -7.47
N HIS A 93 11.08 -6.97 -6.41
CA HIS A 93 12.26 -6.61 -5.64
C HIS A 93 11.89 -6.42 -4.16
N ALA A 94 12.91 -6.23 -3.33
CA ALA A 94 12.72 -5.94 -1.91
C ALA A 94 11.82 -4.71 -1.73
N VAL A 95 10.78 -4.85 -0.92
CA VAL A 95 9.80 -3.80 -0.65
C VAL A 95 9.60 -3.65 0.85
N SER A 96 9.38 -2.42 1.29
CA SER A 96 9.14 -2.07 2.68
C SER A 96 7.78 -1.39 2.78
N LEU A 97 6.86 -1.97 3.56
CA LEU A 97 5.48 -1.50 3.71
C LEU A 97 5.33 -0.86 5.10
N PRO A 98 5.36 0.49 5.21
CA PRO A 98 5.18 1.17 6.48
C PRO A 98 3.77 0.92 7.03
N PHE A 99 3.66 0.73 8.34
CA PHE A 99 2.39 0.59 9.02
C PHE A 99 2.37 1.35 10.34
N GLN A 100 1.18 1.64 10.83
CA GLN A 100 0.96 2.21 12.17
C GLN A 100 -0.01 1.37 12.96
N LEU A 101 0.33 1.12 14.22
CA LEU A 101 -0.55 0.54 15.21
C LEU A 101 -0.91 1.59 16.26
N LYS A 102 -2.15 1.60 16.70
CA LYS A 102 -2.63 2.46 17.80
C LYS A 102 -3.00 1.59 19.00
N ALA A 103 -2.36 1.84 20.13
CA ALA A 103 -2.72 1.23 21.40
C ALA A 103 -4.02 1.83 21.95
N ALA A 104 -4.85 0.97 22.53
CA ALA A 104 -6.03 1.40 23.28
C ALA A 104 -5.64 2.13 24.59
N ASP A 105 -4.52 1.72 25.18
CA ASP A 105 -3.91 2.37 26.35
C ASP A 105 -2.46 2.78 26.01
N PRO A 106 -2.17 4.10 25.90
CA PRO A 106 -0.82 4.62 25.67
C PRO A 106 0.18 4.29 26.78
N ALA A 107 -0.28 3.89 27.97
CA ALA A 107 0.58 3.45 29.07
C ALA A 107 0.85 1.94 29.04
N ALA A 108 0.28 1.19 28.08
CA ALA A 108 0.49 -0.24 27.95
C ALA A 108 1.97 -0.55 27.64
N SER A 109 2.50 -1.58 28.30
CA SER A 109 3.86 -2.07 28.09
C SER A 109 3.85 -3.55 27.69
N GLY A 110 5.01 -4.05 27.27
CA GLY A 110 5.18 -5.44 26.85
C GLY A 110 5.02 -5.62 25.35
N LYS A 111 4.87 -6.88 24.93
CA LYS A 111 4.89 -7.26 23.51
C LYS A 111 3.59 -6.91 22.78
N ILE A 112 3.73 -6.79 21.47
CA ILE A 112 2.67 -6.75 20.47
C ILE A 112 2.93 -7.94 19.55
N ASP A 113 1.99 -8.88 19.55
CA ASP A 113 2.03 -10.00 18.62
C ASP A 113 1.29 -9.63 17.33
N LEU A 114 1.90 -9.92 16.20
CA LEU A 114 1.43 -9.61 14.85
C LEU A 114 1.47 -10.87 13.99
N THR A 115 0.45 -11.06 13.17
CA THR A 115 0.50 -12.01 12.04
C THR A 115 0.60 -11.22 10.75
N ALA A 116 1.64 -11.46 9.97
CA ALA A 116 1.74 -10.96 8.59
C ALA A 116 1.40 -12.09 7.62
N PHE A 117 0.56 -11.78 6.64
CA PHE A 117 0.13 -12.70 5.59
C PHE A 117 0.34 -12.04 4.24
N ILE A 118 1.14 -12.63 3.36
CA ILE A 118 1.47 -12.09 2.04
C ILE A 118 1.37 -13.17 0.97
N GLY A 119 1.24 -12.77 -0.30
CA GLY A 119 1.52 -13.65 -1.43
C GLY A 119 2.97 -13.53 -1.89
N VAL A 120 3.58 -14.67 -2.22
CA VAL A 120 4.79 -14.74 -3.04
C VAL A 120 4.51 -15.60 -4.27
N CYS A 121 4.76 -15.08 -5.47
CA CYS A 121 4.38 -15.76 -6.71
C CYS A 121 5.56 -15.86 -7.68
N GLN A 122 5.70 -17.02 -8.30
CA GLN A 122 6.57 -17.24 -9.47
C GLN A 122 5.70 -17.74 -10.62
N ASN A 123 5.50 -19.06 -10.71
CA ASN A 123 4.54 -19.65 -11.65
C ASN A 123 3.18 -19.92 -10.99
N ILE A 124 3.19 -20.08 -9.67
CA ILE A 124 2.01 -20.25 -8.82
C ILE A 124 2.16 -19.31 -7.63
N CYS A 125 1.05 -18.82 -7.11
CA CYS A 125 1.05 -17.90 -5.99
C CYS A 125 0.89 -18.66 -4.69
N ILE A 126 1.87 -18.51 -3.80
CA ILE A 126 1.98 -19.24 -2.54
C ILE A 126 1.70 -18.27 -1.40
N PRO A 127 0.70 -18.56 -0.54
CA PRO A 127 0.50 -17.82 0.69
C PRO A 127 1.69 -17.99 1.65
N PHE A 128 2.18 -16.90 2.21
CA PHE A 128 3.22 -16.87 3.21
C PHE A 128 2.73 -16.15 4.46
N GLU A 129 2.54 -16.90 5.54
CA GLU A 129 2.19 -16.40 6.86
C GLU A 129 3.39 -16.48 7.80
N ALA A 130 3.61 -15.43 8.59
CA ALA A 130 4.53 -15.47 9.73
C ALA A 130 3.99 -14.68 10.91
N LYS A 131 4.38 -15.13 12.11
CA LYS A 131 4.08 -14.46 13.37
C LYS A 131 5.30 -13.73 13.87
N PHE A 132 5.10 -12.49 14.28
CA PHE A 132 6.11 -11.60 14.82
C PHE A 132 5.68 -11.14 16.22
N SER A 133 6.64 -10.92 17.09
CA SER A 133 6.43 -10.32 18.40
C SER A 133 7.37 -9.14 18.49
N ILE A 134 6.83 -7.92 18.64
CA ILE A 134 7.60 -6.69 18.76
C ILE A 134 7.36 -6.05 20.13
N ASP A 135 8.37 -5.43 20.73
CA ASP A 135 8.21 -4.70 21.97
C ASP A 135 7.56 -3.32 21.75
N ARG A 136 6.77 -2.87 22.71
CA ARG A 136 6.24 -1.49 22.72
C ARG A 136 7.33 -0.47 23.00
N GLY A 137 8.46 -0.85 23.60
CA GLY A 137 9.50 0.11 24.00
C GLY A 137 9.05 1.06 25.12
N ASN A 138 9.99 1.89 25.59
CA ASN A 138 9.68 3.12 26.33
C ASN A 138 10.52 4.25 25.73
N ALA A 139 10.01 5.49 25.72
CA ALA A 139 10.73 6.63 25.15
C ALA A 139 12.16 6.79 25.74
N GLY A 140 13.20 6.66 24.92
CA GLY A 140 14.61 6.77 25.33
C GLY A 140 15.59 5.84 24.62
N ASP A 141 15.11 4.90 23.79
CA ASP A 141 15.92 3.91 23.09
C ASP A 141 16.62 4.48 21.82
N ASP A 142 17.79 3.92 21.49
CA ASP A 142 18.58 4.23 20.28
C ASP A 142 18.01 3.46 19.07
N ASP A 143 16.85 3.90 18.57
CA ASP A 143 16.17 3.31 17.42
C ASP A 143 16.82 3.73 16.07
N SER A 144 18.12 3.97 16.02
CA SER A 144 18.74 4.60 14.85
C SER A 144 18.63 3.76 13.58
N GLU A 145 18.71 2.42 13.69
CA GLU A 145 18.52 1.52 12.55
C GLU A 145 17.04 1.44 12.13
N GLU A 146 16.12 1.26 13.07
CA GLU A 146 14.68 1.18 12.79
C GLU A 146 14.17 2.49 12.19
N ARG A 147 14.62 3.64 12.71
CA ARG A 147 14.30 4.96 12.14
C ARG A 147 14.81 5.05 10.71
N ARG A 148 16.04 4.60 10.43
CA ARG A 148 16.56 4.56 9.06
C ARG A 148 15.68 3.71 8.15
N LEU A 149 15.29 2.50 8.58
CA LEU A 149 14.42 1.60 7.80
C LEU A 149 13.05 2.24 7.52
N LEU A 150 12.45 2.93 8.50
CA LEU A 150 11.18 3.63 8.31
C LEU A 150 11.33 4.82 7.37
N GLU A 151 12.38 5.63 7.48
CA GLU A 151 12.58 6.79 6.61
C GLU A 151 12.87 6.34 5.17
N GLU A 152 13.72 5.32 4.95
CA GLU A 152 13.93 4.71 3.63
C GLU A 152 12.62 4.20 3.02
N ALA A 153 11.79 3.53 3.81
CA ALA A 153 10.49 3.06 3.34
C ALA A 153 9.56 4.23 2.95
N ARG A 154 9.60 5.34 3.70
CA ARG A 154 8.78 6.54 3.41
C ARG A 154 9.22 7.24 2.13
N GLU A 155 10.51 7.25 1.79
CA GLU A 155 11.03 7.83 0.55
C GLU A 155 10.53 7.11 -0.71
N THR A 156 10.09 5.84 -0.58
CA THR A 156 9.54 5.06 -1.70
C THR A 156 8.02 5.24 -1.89
N LEU A 157 7.36 5.96 -0.97
CA LEU A 157 5.92 6.18 -1.04
C LEU A 157 5.57 7.24 -2.11
N PRO A 158 4.39 7.12 -2.74
CA PRO A 158 3.89 8.20 -3.58
C PRO A 158 3.68 9.50 -2.76
N GLU A 159 3.91 10.64 -3.40
CA GLU A 159 3.65 11.95 -2.81
C GLU A 159 2.15 12.22 -2.70
N ALA A 160 1.75 13.10 -1.78
CA ALA A 160 0.38 13.58 -1.72
C ALA A 160 0.09 14.51 -2.91
N ALA A 161 -1.19 14.60 -3.31
CA ALA A 161 -1.60 15.58 -4.31
C ALA A 161 -1.18 17.02 -3.95
N SER A 162 -0.70 17.75 -4.95
CA SER A 162 -0.19 19.12 -4.84
C SER A 162 -0.83 20.02 -5.89
N ASP A 163 -0.52 21.32 -5.88
CA ASP A 163 -1.04 22.25 -6.89
C ASP A 163 -0.57 21.98 -8.32
N ASP A 164 0.53 21.23 -8.46
CA ASP A 164 1.16 20.94 -9.73
C ASP A 164 1.00 19.48 -10.19
N PHE A 165 0.54 18.59 -9.31
CA PHE A 165 0.21 17.20 -9.62
C PHE A 165 -1.02 16.73 -8.80
N LYS A 166 -2.19 16.69 -9.43
CA LYS A 166 -3.46 16.40 -8.75
C LYS A 166 -4.55 15.88 -9.67
N VAL A 167 -5.57 15.27 -9.06
CA VAL A 167 -6.88 15.06 -9.70
C VAL A 167 -7.63 16.40 -9.75
N ILE A 168 -8.07 16.79 -10.94
CA ILE A 168 -8.88 18.01 -11.18
C ILE A 168 -10.36 17.70 -11.02
N ASP A 169 -10.81 16.60 -11.62
CA ASP A 169 -12.21 16.21 -11.68
C ASP A 169 -12.33 14.69 -11.89
N PHE A 170 -13.44 14.10 -11.45
CA PHE A 170 -13.78 12.71 -11.71
C PHE A 170 -15.28 12.47 -11.60
N HIS A 171 -15.79 11.52 -12.36
CA HIS A 171 -17.20 11.14 -12.33
C HIS A 171 -17.40 9.70 -12.81
N ILE A 172 -18.48 9.07 -12.36
CA ILE A 172 -18.96 7.82 -12.94
C ILE A 172 -19.96 8.15 -14.04
N THR A 173 -19.86 7.46 -15.17
CA THR A 173 -20.80 7.63 -16.29
C THR A 173 -22.23 7.22 -15.88
N PRO A 174 -23.28 7.79 -16.49
CA PRO A 174 -24.66 7.48 -16.12
C PRO A 174 -25.04 5.99 -16.19
N ASP A 175 -24.41 5.25 -17.10
CA ASP A 175 -24.59 3.79 -17.25
C ASP A 175 -23.78 2.96 -16.24
N LYS A 176 -22.98 3.62 -15.38
CA LYS A 176 -22.14 3.04 -14.32
C LYS A 176 -21.05 2.09 -14.82
N THR A 177 -20.63 2.22 -16.07
CA THR A 177 -19.63 1.33 -16.66
C THR A 177 -18.22 1.93 -16.70
N MET A 178 -18.09 3.26 -16.64
CA MET A 178 -16.81 3.95 -16.73
C MET A 178 -16.63 4.97 -15.61
N LEU A 179 -15.39 5.12 -15.15
CA LEU A 179 -14.94 6.21 -14.28
C LEU A 179 -14.11 7.18 -15.13
N GLY A 180 -14.65 8.37 -15.42
CA GLY A 180 -13.92 9.45 -16.07
C GLY A 180 -13.08 10.20 -15.05
N VAL A 181 -11.82 10.49 -15.39
CA VAL A 181 -10.87 11.22 -14.52
C VAL A 181 -10.12 12.27 -15.33
N GLN A 182 -9.92 13.44 -14.74
CA GLN A 182 -9.08 14.50 -15.25
C GLN A 182 -7.96 14.78 -14.25
N LEU A 183 -6.72 14.80 -14.74
CA LEU A 183 -5.52 15.05 -13.96
C LEU A 183 -4.83 16.32 -14.44
N GLN A 184 -4.19 17.01 -13.50
CA GLN A 184 -3.11 17.95 -13.77
C GLN A 184 -1.80 17.21 -13.55
N LEU A 185 -1.04 17.02 -14.62
CA LEU A 185 0.29 16.41 -14.57
C LEU A 185 1.38 17.46 -14.23
N PRO A 186 2.54 17.01 -13.72
CA PRO A 186 3.73 17.86 -13.58
C PRO A 186 4.11 18.56 -14.89
N GLU A 187 4.82 19.68 -14.79
CA GLU A 187 5.20 20.50 -15.96
C GLU A 187 6.01 19.73 -17.01
N ASN A 188 6.92 18.86 -16.55
CA ASN A 188 7.79 18.04 -17.40
C ASN A 188 7.32 16.58 -17.53
N ALA A 189 6.03 16.32 -17.35
CA ALA A 189 5.49 14.97 -17.40
C ALA A 189 5.78 14.29 -18.74
N PRO A 190 6.36 13.07 -18.76
CA PRO A 190 6.60 12.31 -20.00
C PRO A 190 5.28 11.90 -20.66
N LYS A 191 5.36 11.33 -21.86
CA LYS A 191 4.16 10.93 -22.61
C LYS A 191 3.42 9.79 -21.90
N GLU A 192 4.18 8.81 -21.40
CA GLU A 192 3.67 7.66 -20.67
C GLU A 192 3.28 8.07 -19.25
N THR A 193 2.15 7.54 -18.77
CA THR A 193 1.67 7.75 -17.40
C THR A 193 0.96 6.48 -16.98
N GLU A 194 1.44 5.87 -15.89
CA GLU A 194 0.83 4.68 -15.30
C GLU A 194 -0.19 5.15 -14.26
N ILE A 195 -1.38 4.56 -14.27
CA ILE A 195 -2.48 4.93 -13.40
C ILE A 195 -2.98 3.66 -12.74
N PHE A 196 -3.13 3.68 -11.42
CA PHE A 196 -3.67 2.59 -10.63
C PHE A 196 -4.82 3.13 -9.79
N ILE A 197 -5.98 2.49 -9.85
CA ILE A 197 -7.13 2.83 -9.00
C ILE A 197 -7.49 1.60 -8.19
N ALA A 198 -7.38 1.72 -6.87
CA ALA A 198 -7.84 0.71 -5.93
C ALA A 198 -9.34 0.95 -5.67
N GLY A 199 -10.18 0.11 -6.27
CA GLY A 199 -11.62 0.12 -6.09
C GLY A 199 -12.05 -0.50 -4.75
N PRO A 200 -13.30 -0.99 -4.63
CA PRO A 200 -13.65 -1.88 -3.53
C PRO A 200 -12.76 -3.12 -3.51
N SER A 201 -12.61 -3.73 -2.34
CA SER A 201 -11.72 -4.88 -2.13
C SER A 201 -11.80 -5.92 -3.25
N GLY A 202 -10.66 -6.22 -3.85
CA GLY A 202 -10.51 -7.16 -4.96
C GLY A 202 -10.63 -6.53 -6.35
N PHE A 203 -10.84 -5.22 -6.46
CA PHE A 203 -10.92 -4.51 -7.74
C PHE A 203 -9.76 -3.53 -7.89
N ALA A 204 -8.84 -3.85 -8.81
CA ALA A 204 -7.81 -2.94 -9.28
C ALA A 204 -8.10 -2.50 -10.72
N TYR A 205 -7.88 -1.23 -11.03
CA TYR A 205 -8.02 -0.74 -12.40
C TYR A 205 -6.76 0.01 -12.84
N TYR A 206 -6.20 -0.39 -13.98
CA TYR A 206 -4.91 0.12 -14.46
C TYR A 206 -4.82 0.29 -15.98
N GLU A 207 -5.92 0.07 -16.70
CA GLU A 207 -6.00 0.19 -18.16
C GLU A 207 -6.84 1.40 -18.59
N PRO A 208 -6.26 2.62 -18.61
CA PRO A 208 -6.99 3.81 -19.01
C PRO A 208 -7.36 3.76 -20.50
N GLN A 209 -8.61 4.09 -20.80
CA GLN A 209 -9.16 4.21 -22.15
C GLN A 209 -9.34 5.68 -22.54
N ASN A 210 -9.30 5.95 -23.85
CA ASN A 210 -9.51 7.28 -24.42
C ASN A 210 -8.65 8.36 -23.77
N LEU A 211 -7.36 8.06 -23.60
CA LEU A 211 -6.39 8.95 -22.99
C LEU A 211 -6.14 10.17 -23.90
N VAL A 212 -6.56 11.35 -23.45
CA VAL A 212 -6.42 12.62 -24.17
C VAL A 212 -5.59 13.58 -23.34
N ARG A 213 -4.48 14.06 -23.92
CA ARG A 213 -3.59 15.03 -23.27
C ARG A 213 -3.64 16.38 -23.98
N ASP A 214 -3.93 17.43 -23.23
CA ASP A 214 -3.78 18.83 -23.63
C ASP A 214 -2.83 19.53 -22.65
N LYS A 215 -1.58 19.75 -23.08
CA LYS A 215 -0.48 20.26 -22.26
C LYS A 215 -0.30 19.41 -20.98
N ARG A 216 -0.67 19.96 -19.83
CA ARG A 216 -0.59 19.32 -18.50
C ARG A 216 -1.90 18.65 -18.09
N LYS A 217 -2.99 18.84 -18.82
CA LYS A 217 -4.26 18.22 -18.53
C LYS A 217 -4.33 16.85 -19.21
N LEU A 218 -4.55 15.81 -18.43
CA LEU A 218 -4.74 14.44 -18.92
C LEU A 218 -6.15 13.98 -18.56
N SER A 219 -6.94 13.57 -19.55
CA SER A 219 -8.28 13.03 -19.36
C SER A 219 -8.32 11.59 -19.83
N PHE A 220 -8.97 10.71 -19.08
CA PHE A 220 -9.14 9.31 -19.46
C PHE A 220 -10.40 8.72 -18.83
N TYR A 221 -10.76 7.52 -19.27
CA TYR A 221 -11.82 6.72 -18.67
C TYR A 221 -11.26 5.37 -18.22
N MET A 222 -11.61 4.95 -17.02
CA MET A 222 -11.32 3.62 -16.51
C MET A 222 -12.56 2.74 -16.66
N ASN A 223 -12.41 1.53 -17.22
CA ASN A 223 -13.51 0.58 -17.30
C ASN A 223 -13.74 -0.03 -15.92
N ILE A 224 -14.90 0.23 -15.33
CA ILE A 224 -15.30 -0.25 -13.99
C ILE A 224 -16.44 -1.26 -14.05
N LYS A 225 -16.67 -1.87 -15.23
CA LYS A 225 -17.59 -3.01 -15.36
C LYS A 225 -17.14 -4.15 -14.44
N GLY A 226 -18.11 -4.89 -13.92
CA GLY A 226 -17.85 -6.02 -13.02
C GLY A 226 -18.06 -5.71 -11.54
N LEU A 227 -18.20 -4.43 -11.18
CA LEU A 227 -18.64 -4.07 -9.83
C LEU A 227 -19.98 -4.74 -9.49
N PRO A 228 -20.15 -5.27 -8.26
CA PRO A 228 -21.41 -5.85 -7.83
C PRO A 228 -22.55 -4.86 -8.00
N LYS A 229 -23.71 -5.30 -8.52
CA LYS A 229 -24.88 -4.42 -8.71
C LYS A 229 -25.37 -3.78 -7.41
N THR A 230 -25.06 -4.39 -6.27
CA THR A 230 -25.38 -3.93 -4.92
C THR A 230 -24.39 -2.91 -4.38
N TYR A 231 -23.21 -2.77 -5.00
CA TYR A 231 -22.20 -1.82 -4.57
C TYR A 231 -22.64 -0.38 -4.87
N GLN A 232 -22.64 0.46 -3.84
CA GLN A 232 -22.92 1.89 -3.96
C GLN A 232 -21.60 2.63 -3.95
N VAL A 233 -21.32 3.40 -5.01
CA VAL A 233 -20.06 4.15 -5.06
C VAL A 233 -20.14 5.43 -4.23
N GLN A 234 -21.33 6.04 -4.14
CA GLN A 234 -21.55 7.27 -3.38
C GLN A 234 -21.18 7.11 -1.91
N GLY A 235 -20.43 8.07 -1.36
CA GLY A 235 -19.95 8.07 0.01
C GLY A 235 -18.74 7.17 0.28
N ASN A 236 -18.24 6.45 -0.73
CA ASN A 236 -16.98 5.71 -0.65
C ASN A 236 -15.81 6.52 -1.23
N SER A 237 -14.59 6.08 -0.92
CA SER A 237 -13.35 6.66 -1.42
C SER A 237 -12.51 5.59 -2.08
N TRP A 238 -11.97 5.88 -3.26
CA TRP A 238 -11.04 5.00 -3.97
C TRP A 238 -9.66 5.66 -4.10
N PRO A 239 -8.57 5.05 -3.62
CA PRO A 239 -7.23 5.54 -3.89
C PRO A 239 -6.94 5.53 -5.40
N ILE A 240 -6.38 6.63 -5.89
CA ILE A 240 -5.78 6.72 -7.22
C ILE A 240 -4.30 7.04 -7.05
N LEU A 241 -3.44 6.20 -7.63
CA LEU A 241 -2.02 6.42 -7.78
C LEU A 241 -1.72 6.73 -9.24
N VAL A 242 -0.99 7.81 -9.49
CA VAL A 242 -0.56 8.22 -10.83
C VAL A 242 0.95 8.36 -10.83
N LYS A 243 1.63 7.62 -11.69
CA LYS A 243 3.08 7.72 -11.90
C LYS A 243 3.36 8.36 -13.26
N SER A 244 4.13 9.45 -13.24
CA SER A 244 4.49 10.23 -14.41
C SER A 244 5.96 10.62 -14.34
N GLY A 245 6.81 9.88 -15.05
CA GLY A 245 8.27 9.99 -14.93
C GLY A 245 8.74 9.56 -13.55
N ASP A 246 9.58 10.38 -12.92
CA ASP A 246 10.15 10.11 -11.60
C ASP A 246 9.21 10.49 -10.44
N ARG A 247 8.03 11.05 -10.75
CA ARG A 247 7.04 11.43 -9.73
C ARG A 247 5.89 10.45 -9.72
N ALA A 248 5.44 10.09 -8.52
CA ALA A 248 4.22 9.35 -8.31
C ALA A 248 3.39 10.02 -7.24
N MET A 249 2.10 10.25 -7.52
CA MET A 249 1.15 10.90 -6.61
C MET A 249 0.04 9.94 -6.26
N GLU A 250 -0.33 9.86 -4.98
CA GLU A 250 -1.51 9.14 -4.51
C GLU A 250 -2.50 10.11 -3.84
N THR A 251 -3.78 9.97 -4.17
CA THR A 251 -4.86 10.71 -3.51
C THR A 251 -6.16 9.89 -3.52
N MET A 252 -7.21 10.43 -2.89
CA MET A 252 -8.51 9.78 -2.78
C MET A 252 -9.53 10.38 -3.75
N LEU A 253 -10.16 9.52 -4.56
CA LEU A 253 -11.39 9.83 -5.28
C LEU A 253 -12.56 9.72 -4.30
N ASN A 254 -12.92 10.83 -3.66
CA ASN A 254 -13.97 10.89 -2.65
C ASN A 254 -15.34 11.08 -3.31
N PHE A 255 -16.08 10.00 -3.54
CA PHE A 255 -17.39 10.09 -4.19
C PHE A 255 -18.40 10.75 -3.25
N PRO A 256 -19.11 11.81 -3.71
CA PRO A 256 -20.02 12.54 -2.85
C PRO A 256 -21.15 11.63 -2.34
N LYS A 257 -21.61 11.91 -1.13
CA LYS A 257 -22.84 11.31 -0.59
C LYS A 257 -24.03 11.80 -1.42
N PRO A 258 -25.08 10.97 -1.58
CA PRO A 258 -26.27 11.36 -2.33
C PRO A 258 -27.05 12.49 -1.66
#